data_AF-A0A2W6BWR5-F1
#
_entry.id   AF-A0A2W6BWR5-F1
#
_cell.length_a   1.000
_cell.length_b   1.000
_cell.length_c   1.000
_cell.angle_alpha   90.00
_cell.angle_beta   90.00
_cell.angle_gamma   90.00
#
_symmetry.space_group_name_H-M   'P 1'
#
loop_
_entity.id
_entity.type
_entity.pdbx_description
1 polymer ?
#
loop_
_entity_poly.entity_id
_entity_poly.type
_entity_poly.pdbx_seq_one_letter_code
_entity_poly.pdbx_strand_id
1 'polypeptide(L)'
;MPNLNLEISEELAQQLGGEDPAELLQIGLREARMRAQLRRLEAGQISIWRAAVEAGVSLRQMISYAAAHGLSPSYDAATRAEELAAW
;
A
#
# COMPACT_ATOMS: atom_id res chain seq x y z
N MET A 1 20.34 9.73 -13.93
CA MET A 1 19.18 9.65 -13.01
C MET A 1 17.96 10.15 -13.77
N PRO A 2 16.80 9.49 -13.67
CA PRO A 2 15.59 10.01 -14.28
C PRO A 2 15.15 11.29 -13.54
N ASN A 3 14.73 12.31 -14.30
CA ASN A 3 14.14 13.54 -13.76
C ASN A 3 12.65 13.57 -14.12
N LEU A 4 11.82 13.97 -13.15
CA LEU A 4 10.38 14.10 -13.30
C LEU A 4 9.99 15.54 -12.95
N ASN A 5 9.36 16.25 -13.90
CA ASN A 5 8.75 17.55 -13.65
C ASN A 5 7.25 17.36 -13.51
N LEU A 6 6.68 17.83 -12.40
CA LEU A 6 5.24 17.75 -12.12
C LEU A 6 4.67 19.16 -12.01
N GLU A 7 3.61 19.43 -12.74
CA GLU A 7 2.77 20.61 -12.51
C GLU A 7 1.70 20.25 -11.48
N ILE A 8 1.59 21.07 -10.44
CA ILE A 8 0.62 20.89 -9.35
C ILE A 8 -0.22 22.16 -9.20
N SER A 9 -1.39 22.03 -8.56
CA SER A 9 -2.22 23.19 -8.25
C SER A 9 -1.54 24.10 -7.23
N GLU A 10 -1.89 25.39 -7.23
CA GLU A 10 -1.40 26.35 -6.25
C GLU A 10 -1.76 25.93 -4.82
N GLU A 11 -2.96 25.36 -4.61
CA GLU A 11 -3.38 24.81 -3.33
C GLU A 11 -2.44 23.69 -2.84
N LEU A 12 -2.09 22.75 -3.72
CA LEU A 12 -1.19 21.65 -3.34
C LEU A 12 0.23 22.17 -3.09
N ALA A 13 0.69 23.15 -3.86
CA ALA A 13 1.97 23.81 -3.64
C ALA A 13 2.03 24.51 -2.27
N GLN A 14 0.94 25.16 -1.85
CA GLN A 14 0.82 25.75 -0.51
C GLN A 14 0.80 24.70 0.60
N GLN A 15 0.12 23.56 0.38
CA GLN A 15 0.07 22.45 1.34
C GLN A 15 1.40 21.72 1.50
N LEU A 16 2.18 21.59 0.42
CA LEU A 16 3.53 21.02 0.46
C LEU A 16 4.46 21.78 1.43
N GLY A 17 4.28 23.10 1.52
CA GLY A 17 5.04 23.94 2.44
C GLY A 17 6.55 23.76 2.28
N GLY A 18 7.22 23.36 3.35
CA GLY A 18 8.67 23.12 3.39
C GLY A 18 9.08 21.64 3.35
N GLU A 19 8.14 20.73 3.07
CA GLU A 19 8.46 19.29 2.99
C GLU A 19 9.19 18.93 1.70
N ASP A 20 9.98 17.85 1.72
CA ASP A 20 10.65 17.33 0.53
C ASP A 20 9.61 16.66 -0.41
N PRO A 21 9.37 17.19 -1.62
CA PRO A 21 8.40 16.61 -2.55
C PRO A 21 8.73 15.16 -2.91
N ALA A 22 10.01 14.79 -2.96
CA ALA A 22 10.42 13.44 -3.31
C ALA A 22 10.05 12.43 -2.21
N GLU A 23 10.24 12.80 -0.94
CA GLU A 23 9.85 11.98 0.21
C GLU A 23 8.32 11.82 0.28
N LEU A 24 7.58 12.92 0.13
CA LEU A 24 6.11 12.89 0.08
C LEU A 24 5.59 12.00 -1.05
N LEU A 25 6.19 12.07 -2.24
CA LEU A 25 5.81 11.19 -3.35
C LEU A 25 6.08 9.72 -3.03
N GLN A 26 7.17 9.39 -2.33
CA GLN A 26 7.44 8.01 -1.90
C GLN A 26 6.39 7.51 -0.90
N ILE A 27 6.03 8.35 0.08
CA ILE A 27 4.99 8.04 1.07
C ILE A 27 3.64 7.86 0.38
N GLY A 28 3.25 8.81 -0.48
CA GLY A 28 1.99 8.77 -1.22
C GLY A 28 1.89 7.58 -2.17
N LEU A 29 2.98 7.23 -2.86
CA LEU A 29 3.02 6.05 -3.73
C LEU A 29 2.83 4.75 -2.93
N ARG A 30 3.47 4.66 -1.75
CA ARG A 30 3.30 3.52 -0.86
C ARG A 30 1.85 3.41 -0.36
N GLU A 31 1.27 4.51 0.10
CA GLU A 31 -0.12 4.56 0.55
C GLU A 31 -1.10 4.18 -0.57
N ALA A 32 -0.90 4.72 -1.78
CA ALA A 32 -1.72 4.41 -2.94
C ALA A 32 -1.71 2.91 -3.30
N ARG A 33 -0.53 2.27 -3.24
CA ARG A 33 -0.38 0.83 -3.44
C ARG A 33 -1.10 0.02 -2.36
N MET A 34 -0.93 0.38 -1.09
CA MET A 34 -1.60 -0.29 0.02
C MET A 34 -3.12 -0.21 -0.10
N ARG A 35 -3.68 0.98 -0.41
CA ARG A 35 -5.12 1.16 -0.66
C ARG A 35 -5.64 0.32 -1.83
N ALA A 36 -4.88 0.25 -2.93
CA ALA A 36 -5.28 -0.52 -4.10
C ALA A 36 -5.41 -2.01 -3.78
N GLN A 37 -4.45 -2.57 -3.03
CA GLN A 37 -4.50 -3.98 -2.65
C GLN A 37 -5.53 -4.25 -1.54
N LEU A 38 -5.73 -3.30 -0.62
CA LEU A 38 -6.77 -3.41 0.40
C LEU A 38 -8.16 -3.57 -0.22
N ARG A 39 -8.51 -2.81 -1.27
CA ARG A 39 -9.80 -2.95 -1.97
C ARG A 39 -9.98 -4.32 -2.60
N ARG A 40 -8.92 -4.91 -3.14
CA ARG A 40 -8.96 -6.26 -3.74
C ARG A 40 -9.09 -7.34 -2.67
N LEU A 41 -8.41 -7.16 -1.53
CA LEU A 41 -8.55 -8.01 -0.36
C LEU A 41 -9.99 -7.96 0.18
N GLU A 42 -10.56 -6.77 0.35
CA GLU A 42 -11.94 -6.57 0.81
C GLU A 42 -12.96 -7.22 -0.14
N ALA A 43 -12.72 -7.16 -1.45
CA ALA A 43 -13.53 -7.84 -2.45
C ALA A 43 -13.30 -9.38 -2.50
N GLY A 44 -12.44 -9.94 -1.64
CA GLY A 44 -12.13 -11.37 -1.60
C GLY A 44 -11.34 -11.88 -2.82
N GLN A 45 -10.72 -10.99 -3.60
CA GLN A 45 -10.04 -11.34 -4.85
C GLN A 45 -8.61 -11.85 -4.65
N ILE A 46 -7.99 -11.48 -3.52
CA ILE A 46 -6.62 -11.85 -3.17
C ILE A 46 -6.54 -12.15 -1.68
N SER A 47 -5.58 -12.99 -1.29
CA SER A 47 -5.24 -13.16 0.13
C SER A 47 -4.56 -11.91 0.69
N ILE A 48 -4.48 -11.84 2.02
CA ILE A 48 -3.75 -10.76 2.68
C ILE A 48 -2.24 -10.81 2.39
N TRP A 49 -1.68 -12.00 2.23
CA TRP A 49 -0.27 -12.15 1.88
C TRP A 49 0.01 -11.58 0.49
N ARG A 50 -0.82 -11.94 -0.49
CA ARG A 50 -0.69 -11.43 -1.86
C ARG A 50 -0.90 -9.92 -1.92
N ALA A 51 -1.81 -9.39 -1.11
CA ALA A 51 -1.96 -7.95 -0.96
C ALA A 51 -0.67 -7.28 -0.46
N ALA A 52 0.01 -7.88 0.53
CA ALA A 52 1.27 -7.34 1.06
C ALA A 52 2.39 -7.34 0.02
N VAL A 53 2.56 -8.46 -0.70
CA VAL A 53 3.57 -8.61 -1.76
C VAL A 53 3.34 -7.62 -2.88
N GLU A 54 2.11 -7.52 -3.40
CA GLU A 54 1.78 -6.62 -4.50
C GLU A 54 1.82 -5.13 -4.09
N ALA A 55 1.66 -4.83 -2.79
CA ALA A 55 1.87 -3.49 -2.26
C ALA A 55 3.35 -3.17 -1.94
N GLY A 56 4.24 -4.17 -1.98
CA GLY A 56 5.66 -4.01 -1.64
C GLY A 56 5.90 -3.72 -0.15
N VAL A 57 5.07 -4.27 0.73
CA VAL A 57 5.18 -4.12 2.19
C VAL A 57 5.26 -5.47 2.87
N SER A 58 5.71 -5.49 4.13
CA SER A 58 5.68 -6.73 4.90
C SER A 58 4.23 -7.17 5.19
N LEU A 59 4.02 -8.47 5.36
CA LEU A 59 2.73 -9.02 5.76
C LEU A 59 2.17 -8.34 7.02
N ARG A 60 3.02 -8.15 8.04
CA ARG A 60 2.63 -7.47 9.28
C ARG A 60 2.10 -6.05 9.03
N GLN A 61 2.76 -5.30 8.14
CA GLN A 61 2.30 -3.95 7.79
C GLN A 61 0.94 -3.99 7.10
N MET A 62 0.70 -4.96 6.20
CA MET A 62 -0.61 -5.11 5.56
C MET A 62 -1.70 -5.54 6.56
N ILE A 63 -1.40 -6.43 7.51
CA ILE A 63 -2.33 -6.79 8.61
C ILE A 63 -2.74 -5.56 9.40
N SER A 64 -1.77 -4.78 9.90
CA SER A 64 -2.07 -3.58 10.68
C SER A 64 -2.86 -2.56 9.87
N TYR A 65 -2.53 -2.41 8.59
CA TYR A 65 -3.22 -1.48 7.70
C TYR A 65 -4.67 -1.89 7.45
N ALA A 66 -4.92 -3.17 7.17
CA ALA A 66 -6.26 -3.71 6.97
C ALA A 66 -7.12 -3.59 8.24
N ALA A 67 -6.53 -3.89 9.42
CA ALA A 67 -7.19 -3.71 10.71
C ALA A 67 -7.59 -2.25 10.97
N ALA A 68 -6.71 -1.30 10.64
CA ALA A 68 -7.00 0.13 10.77
C ALA A 68 -8.15 0.60 9.85
N HIS A 69 -8.44 -0.14 8.78
CA HIS A 69 -9.55 0.11 7.86
C HIS A 69 -10.79 -0.78 8.15
N GLY A 70 -10.84 -1.42 9.32
CA GLY A 70 -12.01 -2.19 9.76
C GLY A 70 -12.09 -3.61 9.20
N LEU A 71 -11.10 -4.07 8.45
CA LEU A 71 -11.04 -5.47 8.01
C LEU A 71 -10.41 -6.33 9.11
N SER A 72 -10.97 -7.52 9.31
CA SER A 72 -10.33 -8.58 10.10
C SER A 72 -9.87 -9.68 9.14
N PRO A 73 -8.76 -9.48 8.41
CA PRO A 73 -8.32 -10.46 7.43
C PRO A 73 -7.96 -11.77 8.12
N SER A 74 -8.60 -12.86 7.69
CA SER A 74 -8.30 -14.19 8.21
C SER A 74 -6.98 -14.68 7.65
N TYR A 75 -6.10 -15.19 8.52
CA TYR A 75 -4.99 -16.04 8.09
C TYR A 75 -5.57 -17.42 7.71
N ASP A 76 -6.09 -17.50 6.50
CA ASP A 76 -6.77 -18.67 5.97
C ASP A 76 -5.80 -19.63 5.27
N ALA A 77 -6.32 -20.78 4.84
CA ALA A 77 -5.52 -21.78 4.13
C ALA A 77 -4.88 -21.23 2.85
N ALA A 78 -5.54 -20.29 2.17
CA ALA A 78 -5.00 -19.62 0.98
C ALA A 78 -3.78 -18.77 1.33
N THR A 79 -3.88 -17.94 2.38
CA THR A 79 -2.77 -17.13 2.90
C THR A 79 -1.57 -18.02 3.26
N ARG A 80 -1.81 -19.12 3.96
CA ARG A 80 -0.75 -20.07 4.35
C ARG A 80 -0.08 -20.74 3.15
N ALA A 81 -0.87 -21.16 2.15
CA ALA A 81 -0.34 -21.83 0.96
C ALA A 81 0.53 -20.89 0.12
N GLU A 82 0.08 -19.64 -0.05
CA GLU A 82 0.83 -18.63 -0.81
C GLU A 82 2.13 -18.21 -0.09
N GLU A 83 2.09 -18.07 1.24
CA GLU A 83 3.30 -17.82 2.04
C GLU A 83 4.35 -18.91 1.88
N LEU A 84 3.93 -20.18 1.94
CA LEU A 84 4.84 -21.31 1.87
C LEU A 84 5.45 -21.49 0.47
N ALA A 85 4.70 -21.15 -0.57
CA ALA A 85 5.17 -21.23 -1.96
C ALA A 85 6.20 -20.14 -2.34
N ALA A 86 6.36 -19.11 -1.51
CA ALA A 86 7.29 -18.01 -1.74
C ALA A 86 8.70 -18.24 -1.15
N TRP A 87 8.94 -19.41 -0.55
CA TRP A 87 10.22 -19.88 -0.02
C TRP A 87 10.80 -20.99 -0.91
#